data_AF-A9WGN5-F1
#
_entry.id   AF-A9WGN5-F1
#
_cell.length_a   1.000
_cell.length_b   1.000
_cell.length_c   1.000
_cell.angle_alpha   90.00
_cell.angle_beta   90.00
_cell.angle_gamma   90.00
#
_symmetry.space_group_name_H-M   'P 1'
#
loop_
_entity.id
_entity.type
_entity.pdbx_description
1 polymer ?
#
loop_
_entity_poly.entity_id
_entity_poly.type
_entity_poly.pdbx_seq_one_letter_code
_entity_poly.pdbx_strand_id
1 'polypeptide(L)'
;MTMINRSRLTIFALLLTGILGSIIAIWSWSANAQTASLTVSPTVARQNTTVTLYGSGFVPGEKVSIWITYPDYTVYGVTVLTIDERGQFSHPYLPDFLGATFTPTGRYTYTARGWQSGREAYASIDVDIAPAPGTTAGVQLTVDRAVQTQGNTFTFSGSGYKPGERVALWLRYPNNAVADLGVQIADGQGRIGLAIDSNGVPVGRYALTARGLQSGGNGIVEFEVQVGDALRPRGTAGLEVGPGSSQQRSAVSLRGTGFLPGEVITIWATRPDYSTEWLGDVTAAADGSFTTELYLSEQNPAGRYAFSAYGNRSERRAVAEYTLLPGR
;
A
#
# COMPACT_ATOMS: atom_id res chain seq x y z
N MET A 1 -5.16 -70.98 -71.25
CA MET A 1 -4.32 -71.02 -70.04
C MET A 1 -3.09 -70.17 -70.30
N THR A 2 -3.23 -68.86 -70.16
CA THR A 2 -2.21 -67.87 -70.55
C THR A 2 -1.34 -67.58 -69.34
N MET A 3 -0.12 -68.13 -69.34
CA MET A 3 0.86 -67.90 -68.28
C MET A 3 1.23 -66.42 -68.25
N ILE A 4 0.73 -65.69 -67.25
CA ILE A 4 1.24 -64.35 -66.92
C ILE A 4 2.69 -64.52 -66.54
N ASN A 5 3.57 -63.97 -67.38
CA ASN A 5 5.01 -64.12 -67.29
C ASN A 5 5.49 -63.52 -65.97
N ARG A 6 6.02 -64.34 -65.05
CA ARG A 6 6.44 -63.95 -63.69
C ARG A 6 7.35 -62.70 -63.67
N SER A 7 8.13 -62.50 -64.74
CA SER A 7 8.99 -61.33 -64.98
C SER A 7 8.23 -59.99 -65.06
N ARG A 8 7.01 -59.96 -65.64
CA ARG A 8 6.23 -58.73 -65.75
C ARG A 8 5.58 -58.35 -64.42
N LEU A 9 5.25 -59.34 -63.59
CA LEU A 9 4.68 -59.13 -62.26
C LEU A 9 5.72 -58.56 -61.27
N THR A 10 6.97 -59.02 -61.34
CA THR A 10 8.07 -58.49 -60.52
C THR A 10 8.46 -57.07 -60.92
N ILE A 11 8.49 -56.75 -62.22
CA ILE A 11 8.76 -55.38 -62.69
C ILE A 11 7.63 -54.43 -62.26
N PHE A 12 6.37 -54.86 -62.35
CA PHE A 12 5.23 -54.04 -61.91
C PHE A 12 5.24 -53.82 -60.39
N ALA A 13 5.58 -54.84 -59.61
CA ALA A 13 5.71 -54.73 -58.15
C ALA A 13 6.84 -53.77 -57.75
N LEU A 14 7.99 -53.81 -58.44
CA LEU A 14 9.12 -52.90 -58.22
C LEU A 14 8.81 -51.45 -58.60
N LEU A 15 8.08 -51.24 -59.70
CA LEU A 15 7.63 -49.90 -60.10
C LEU A 15 6.61 -49.34 -59.13
N LEU A 16 5.66 -50.17 -58.66
CA LEU A 16 4.66 -49.75 -57.69
C LEU A 16 5.29 -49.39 -56.35
N THR A 17 6.23 -50.18 -55.83
CA THR A 17 6.93 -49.85 -54.58
C THR A 17 7.83 -48.63 -54.73
N GLY A 18 8.48 -48.45 -55.88
CA GLY A 18 9.25 -47.23 -56.18
C GLY A 18 8.38 -45.98 -56.21
N ILE A 19 7.23 -46.03 -56.87
CA ILE A 19 6.27 -44.91 -56.95
C ILE A 19 5.64 -44.65 -55.58
N LEU A 20 5.27 -45.70 -54.84
CA LEU A 20 4.69 -45.55 -53.50
C LEU A 20 5.71 -44.97 -52.51
N GLY A 21 6.97 -45.41 -52.57
CA GLY A 21 8.06 -44.83 -51.79
C GLY A 21 8.34 -43.38 -52.16
N SER A 22 8.22 -43.02 -53.44
CA SER A 22 8.34 -41.63 -53.91
C SER A 22 7.20 -40.75 -53.40
N ILE A 23 5.96 -41.25 -53.43
CA ILE A 23 4.79 -40.53 -52.88
C ILE A 23 4.95 -40.35 -51.37
N ILE A 24 5.37 -41.37 -50.62
CA ILE A 24 5.58 -41.25 -49.16
C ILE A 24 6.70 -40.25 -48.85
N ALA A 25 7.78 -40.20 -49.65
CA ALA A 25 8.87 -39.25 -49.48
C ALA A 25 8.48 -37.78 -49.77
N ILE A 26 7.57 -37.56 -50.73
CA ILE A 26 7.03 -36.22 -51.06
C ILE A 26 6.06 -35.74 -49.95
N TRP A 27 5.39 -36.66 -49.26
CA TRP A 27 4.48 -36.37 -48.15
C TRP A 27 5.17 -36.34 -46.77
N SER A 28 6.42 -36.81 -46.67
CA SER A 28 7.21 -36.81 -45.44
C SER A 28 8.12 -35.58 -45.29
N TRP A 29 7.88 -34.51 -46.06
CA TRP A 29 8.39 -33.20 -45.65
C TRP A 29 7.73 -32.87 -44.32
N SER A 30 8.45 -33.12 -43.23
CA SER A 30 8.17 -32.51 -41.95
C SER A 30 8.16 -31.00 -42.19
N ALA A 31 6.96 -30.43 -42.31
CA ALA A 31 6.77 -29.02 -42.10
C ALA A 31 7.28 -28.79 -40.68
N ASN A 32 8.50 -28.27 -40.56
CA ASN A 32 9.00 -27.71 -39.32
C ASN A 32 8.09 -26.51 -39.02
N ALA A 33 6.95 -26.78 -38.39
CA ALA A 33 6.06 -25.77 -37.88
C ALA A 33 6.79 -25.16 -36.68
N GLN A 34 7.71 -24.25 -36.97
CA GLN A 34 8.35 -23.45 -35.94
C GLN A 34 7.24 -22.69 -35.24
N THR A 35 6.93 -23.09 -34.01
CA THR A 35 5.95 -22.42 -33.18
C THR A 35 6.50 -21.05 -32.81
N ALA A 36 5.69 -20.01 -32.96
CA ALA A 36 6.09 -18.69 -32.48
C ALA A 36 6.25 -18.74 -30.96
N SER A 37 7.23 -18.01 -30.44
CA SER A 37 7.44 -17.82 -29.02
C SER A 37 7.53 -16.33 -28.70
N LEU A 38 7.11 -15.99 -27.49
CA LEU A 38 7.19 -14.65 -26.94
C LEU A 38 7.69 -14.78 -25.51
N THR A 39 8.70 -13.99 -25.16
CA THR A 39 9.18 -13.85 -23.80
C THR A 39 9.27 -12.37 -23.44
N VAL A 40 9.21 -12.08 -22.15
CA VAL A 40 9.36 -10.74 -21.61
C VAL A 40 10.43 -10.77 -20.54
N SER A 41 11.31 -9.77 -20.55
CA SER A 41 12.35 -9.61 -19.53
C SER A 41 12.31 -8.19 -18.96
N PRO A 42 12.30 -8.03 -17.62
CA PRO A 42 12.19 -9.11 -16.63
C PRO A 42 10.78 -9.73 -16.58
N THR A 43 10.64 -10.95 -16.03
CA THR A 43 9.34 -11.60 -15.80
C THR A 43 8.60 -11.04 -14.58
N VAL A 44 9.33 -10.34 -13.71
CA VAL A 44 8.79 -9.50 -12.63
C VAL A 44 9.39 -8.11 -12.78
N ALA A 45 8.55 -7.11 -13.03
CA ALA A 45 8.96 -5.71 -13.11
C ALA A 45 8.33 -4.92 -11.97
N ARG A 46 8.95 -3.80 -11.61
CA ARG A 46 8.28 -2.79 -10.79
C ARG A 46 7.57 -1.79 -11.69
N GLN A 47 6.54 -1.11 -11.19
CA GLN A 47 5.92 0.02 -11.88
C GLN A 47 6.99 0.97 -12.46
N ASN A 48 6.70 1.55 -13.63
CA ASN A 48 7.61 2.46 -14.35
C ASN A 48 8.97 1.85 -14.77
N THR A 49 9.10 0.52 -14.79
CA THR A 49 10.28 -0.16 -15.34
C THR A 49 10.03 -0.52 -16.79
N THR A 50 10.97 -0.18 -17.67
CA THR A 50 10.96 -0.65 -19.07
C THR A 50 11.19 -2.16 -19.12
N VAL A 51 10.35 -2.86 -19.87
CA VAL A 51 10.47 -4.29 -20.14
C VAL A 51 10.88 -4.49 -21.59
N THR A 52 11.53 -5.61 -21.91
CA THR A 52 11.83 -5.97 -23.30
C THR A 52 11.05 -7.20 -23.70
N LEU A 53 10.30 -7.09 -24.80
CA LEU A 53 9.62 -8.21 -25.44
C LEU A 53 10.53 -8.83 -26.49
N TYR A 54 10.72 -10.14 -26.42
CA TYR A 54 11.47 -10.92 -27.40
C TYR A 54 10.54 -11.92 -28.07
N GLY A 55 10.45 -11.87 -29.39
CA GLY A 55 9.70 -12.85 -30.16
C GLY A 55 10.60 -13.63 -31.10
N SER A 56 10.24 -14.89 -31.37
CA SER A 56 10.90 -15.72 -32.37
C SER A 56 9.94 -16.69 -33.02
N GLY A 57 10.33 -17.26 -34.16
CA GLY A 57 9.49 -18.24 -34.88
C GLY A 57 8.36 -17.60 -35.68
N PHE A 58 8.47 -16.32 -36.02
CA PHE A 58 7.61 -15.64 -36.99
C PHE A 58 8.22 -15.73 -38.40
N VAL A 59 7.42 -15.47 -39.43
CA VAL A 59 7.89 -15.47 -40.83
C VAL A 59 8.76 -14.23 -41.07
N PRO A 60 9.98 -14.37 -41.60
CA PRO A 60 10.83 -13.24 -41.94
C PRO A 60 10.13 -12.21 -42.82
N GLY A 61 10.24 -10.92 -42.46
CA GLY A 61 9.61 -9.82 -43.18
C GLY A 61 8.10 -9.65 -42.95
N GLU A 62 7.45 -10.53 -42.17
CA GLU A 62 6.03 -10.38 -41.85
C GLU A 62 5.79 -9.25 -40.82
N LYS A 63 4.56 -8.74 -40.76
CA LYS A 63 4.14 -7.84 -39.67
C LYS A 63 3.57 -8.63 -38.50
N VAL A 64 3.93 -8.23 -37.28
CA VAL A 64 3.40 -8.77 -36.03
C VAL A 64 2.75 -7.65 -35.22
N SER A 65 1.48 -7.83 -34.87
CA SER A 65 0.77 -6.96 -33.92
C SER A 65 0.93 -7.49 -32.51
N ILE A 66 1.19 -6.58 -31.57
CA ILE A 66 1.32 -6.91 -30.15
C ILE A 66 0.25 -6.16 -29.36
N TRP A 67 -0.43 -6.88 -28.48
CA TRP A 67 -1.37 -6.35 -27.50
C TRP A 67 -0.95 -6.71 -26.09
N ILE A 68 -1.39 -5.92 -25.13
CA ILE A 68 -1.26 -6.20 -23.70
C ILE A 68 -2.65 -6.27 -23.08
N THR A 69 -2.87 -7.26 -22.23
CA THR A 69 -4.05 -7.41 -21.38
C THR A 69 -3.65 -7.05 -19.96
N TYR A 70 -4.35 -6.09 -19.38
CA TYR A 70 -4.15 -5.59 -18.02
C TYR A 70 -4.78 -6.52 -16.98
N PRO A 71 -4.43 -6.37 -15.68
CA PRO A 71 -5.04 -7.14 -14.59
C PRO A 71 -6.57 -7.00 -14.48
N ASP A 72 -7.13 -5.90 -14.98
CA ASP A 72 -8.57 -5.62 -15.05
C ASP A 72 -9.24 -6.12 -16.35
N TYR A 73 -8.51 -6.93 -17.14
CA TYR A 73 -8.91 -7.48 -18.43
C TYR A 73 -9.09 -6.45 -19.56
N THR A 74 -8.71 -5.19 -19.34
CA THR A 74 -8.67 -4.22 -20.44
C THR A 74 -7.51 -4.54 -21.40
N VAL A 75 -7.72 -4.32 -22.70
CA VAL A 75 -6.75 -4.67 -23.75
C VAL A 75 -6.32 -3.42 -24.50
N TYR A 76 -5.01 -3.24 -24.63
CA TYR A 76 -4.40 -2.13 -25.37
C TYR A 76 -3.44 -2.65 -26.43
N GLY A 77 -3.34 -1.92 -27.55
CA GLY A 77 -2.32 -2.16 -28.56
C GLY A 77 -0.96 -1.65 -28.08
N VAL A 78 0.07 -2.50 -28.17
CA VAL A 78 1.46 -2.13 -27.85
C VAL A 78 2.15 -1.53 -29.06
N THR A 79 2.23 -2.31 -30.14
CA THR A 79 2.96 -1.91 -31.35
C THR A 79 2.64 -2.85 -32.51
N VAL A 80 3.07 -2.45 -33.72
CA VAL A 80 3.15 -3.31 -34.89
C VAL A 80 4.57 -3.26 -35.42
N LEU A 81 5.22 -4.43 -35.53
CA LEU A 81 6.63 -4.56 -35.90
C LEU A 81 6.77 -5.35 -37.19
N THR A 82 7.79 -5.06 -37.98
CA THR A 82 8.23 -5.95 -39.09
C THR A 82 9.30 -6.89 -38.57
N ILE A 83 9.14 -8.19 -38.81
CA ILE A 83 10.01 -9.25 -38.33
C ILE A 83 11.31 -9.30 -39.15
N ASP A 84 12.43 -9.53 -38.46
CA ASP A 84 13.74 -9.58 -39.09
C ASP A 84 13.93 -10.83 -39.98
N GLU A 85 15.05 -10.88 -40.71
CA GLU A 85 15.38 -12.00 -41.60
C GLU A 85 15.50 -13.36 -40.89
N ARG A 86 15.66 -13.35 -39.56
CA ARG A 86 15.78 -14.55 -38.71
C ARG A 86 14.46 -14.96 -38.08
N GLY A 87 13.36 -14.25 -38.37
CA GLY A 87 12.05 -14.53 -37.78
C GLY A 87 11.92 -14.05 -36.33
N GLN A 88 12.71 -13.06 -35.93
CA GLN A 88 12.83 -12.57 -34.55
C GLN A 88 12.51 -11.07 -34.42
N PHE A 89 12.23 -10.65 -33.18
CA PHE A 89 12.18 -9.24 -32.81
C PHE A 89 12.59 -9.01 -31.36
N SER A 90 13.04 -7.79 -31.07
CA SER A 90 13.29 -7.28 -29.71
C SER A 90 12.69 -5.88 -29.61
N HIS A 91 11.79 -5.67 -28.65
CA HIS A 91 11.08 -4.40 -28.48
C HIS A 91 11.09 -3.95 -27.02
N PRO A 92 11.89 -2.92 -26.67
CA PRO A 92 11.78 -2.28 -25.36
C PRO A 92 10.46 -1.50 -25.28
N TYR A 93 9.76 -1.65 -24.17
CA TYR A 93 8.41 -1.17 -23.96
C TYR A 93 8.24 -0.76 -22.49
N LEU A 94 7.70 0.44 -22.26
CA LEU A 94 7.30 0.89 -20.92
C LEU A 94 5.78 0.66 -20.77
N PRO A 95 5.32 -0.11 -19.76
CA PRO A 95 3.89 -0.36 -19.54
C PRO A 95 3.08 0.84 -19.00
N ASP A 96 3.26 2.04 -19.54
CA ASP A 96 2.63 3.30 -19.07
C ASP A 96 1.67 3.92 -20.09
N PHE A 97 0.56 3.24 -20.41
CA PHE A 97 -0.42 3.83 -21.32
C PHE A 97 -1.17 5.05 -20.77
N LEU A 98 -1.46 5.98 -21.67
CA LEU A 98 -2.36 7.15 -21.52
C LEU A 98 -1.87 8.30 -20.63
N GLY A 99 -0.58 8.37 -20.31
CA GLY A 99 -0.08 9.39 -19.36
C GLY A 99 -0.67 9.20 -17.95
N ALA A 100 -1.22 8.01 -17.67
CA ALA A 100 -1.62 7.62 -16.34
C ALA A 100 -0.38 7.58 -15.47
N THR A 101 -0.42 8.26 -14.32
CA THR A 101 0.72 8.38 -13.41
C THR A 101 1.11 7.05 -12.75
N PHE A 102 0.33 5.97 -12.98
CA PHE A 102 0.50 4.67 -12.35
C PHE A 102 0.11 3.50 -13.28
N THR A 103 1.05 2.61 -13.58
CA THR A 103 0.78 1.27 -14.11
C THR A 103 0.13 0.42 -13.02
N PRO A 104 -1.09 -0.13 -13.17
CA PRO A 104 -1.66 -1.03 -12.16
C PRO A 104 -0.71 -2.18 -11.79
N THR A 105 -0.69 -2.60 -10.53
CA THR A 105 0.07 -3.80 -10.14
C THR A 105 -0.71 -5.06 -10.50
N GLY A 106 0.00 -6.17 -10.67
CA GLY A 106 -0.58 -7.47 -10.95
C GLY A 106 -0.09 -8.05 -12.28
N ARG A 107 -0.79 -9.09 -12.74
CA ARG A 107 -0.37 -9.87 -13.90
C ARG A 107 -0.84 -9.24 -15.20
N TYR A 108 0.11 -9.00 -16.10
CA TYR A 108 -0.14 -8.59 -17.48
C TYR A 108 0.15 -9.75 -18.43
N THR A 109 -0.59 -9.81 -19.53
CA THR A 109 -0.36 -10.79 -20.59
C THR A 109 -0.19 -10.10 -21.93
N TYR A 110 0.93 -10.36 -22.60
CA TYR A 110 1.19 -9.94 -23.96
C TYR A 110 0.74 -11.01 -24.93
N THR A 111 0.16 -10.58 -26.05
CA THR A 111 -0.19 -11.42 -27.19
C THR A 111 0.47 -10.84 -28.43
N ALA A 112 1.21 -11.66 -29.18
CA ALA A 112 1.79 -11.31 -30.47
C ALA A 112 1.17 -12.16 -31.57
N ARG A 113 0.71 -11.55 -32.66
CA ARG A 113 0.11 -12.25 -33.80
C ARG A 113 0.72 -11.82 -35.14
N GLY A 114 1.23 -12.79 -35.90
CA GLY A 114 1.71 -12.61 -37.27
C GLY A 114 0.57 -12.43 -38.27
N TRP A 115 0.69 -11.45 -39.16
CA TRP A 115 -0.33 -11.10 -40.15
C TRP A 115 -0.40 -12.10 -41.29
N GLN A 116 0.73 -12.69 -41.68
CA GLN A 116 0.81 -13.64 -42.79
C GLN A 116 0.74 -15.07 -42.26
N SER A 117 1.54 -15.37 -41.24
CA SER A 117 1.63 -16.71 -40.67
C SER A 117 0.44 -17.09 -39.81
N GLY A 118 -0.30 -16.09 -39.27
CA GLY A 118 -1.36 -16.30 -38.29
C GLY A 118 -0.86 -16.86 -36.96
N ARG A 119 0.46 -16.97 -36.76
CA ARG A 119 1.05 -17.53 -35.54
C ARG A 119 0.80 -16.59 -34.38
N GLU A 120 0.38 -17.16 -33.25
CA GLU A 120 0.19 -16.46 -32.00
C GLU A 120 1.21 -16.93 -30.96
N ALA A 121 1.69 -15.99 -30.15
CA ALA A 121 2.57 -16.26 -29.03
C ALA A 121 2.21 -15.35 -27.85
N TYR A 122 2.44 -15.85 -26.64
CA TYR A 122 2.04 -15.18 -25.41
C TYR A 122 3.19 -15.09 -24.42
N ALA A 123 3.23 -14.03 -23.64
CA ALA A 123 4.13 -13.86 -22.50
C ALA A 123 3.38 -13.21 -21.35
N SER A 124 3.75 -13.51 -20.11
CA SER A 124 3.20 -12.83 -18.94
C SER A 124 4.31 -12.16 -18.16
N ILE A 125 3.95 -11.06 -17.50
CA ILE A 125 4.78 -10.37 -16.52
C ILE A 125 3.94 -10.07 -15.28
N ASP A 126 4.57 -10.16 -14.10
CA ASP A 126 3.99 -9.62 -12.88
C ASP A 126 4.59 -8.23 -12.62
N VAL A 127 3.71 -7.24 -12.42
CA VAL A 127 4.11 -5.87 -12.08
C VAL A 127 3.89 -5.63 -10.59
N ASP A 128 4.98 -5.49 -9.86
CA ASP A 128 5.00 -5.12 -8.45
C ASP A 128 4.98 -3.61 -8.28
N ILE A 129 4.57 -3.18 -7.08
CA ILE A 129 4.66 -1.77 -6.69
C ILE A 129 6.12 -1.30 -6.75
N ALA A 130 6.36 -0.14 -7.36
CA ALA A 130 7.67 0.49 -7.27
C ALA A 130 7.89 1.03 -5.86
N PRO A 131 9.12 0.97 -5.32
CA PRO A 131 9.43 1.72 -4.10
C PRO A 131 9.09 3.18 -4.36
N ALA A 132 8.38 3.79 -3.41
CA ALA A 132 8.13 5.21 -3.46
C ALA A 132 9.47 5.93 -3.68
N PRO A 133 9.54 6.93 -4.59
CA PRO A 133 10.74 7.72 -4.76
C PRO A 133 11.23 8.20 -3.39
N GLY A 134 12.52 8.05 -3.10
CA GLY A 134 13.10 8.60 -1.88
C GLY A 134 13.06 10.13 -1.87
N THR A 135 13.66 10.74 -0.86
CA THR A 135 13.85 12.20 -0.84
C THR A 135 14.76 12.64 -1.98
N THR A 136 14.38 13.68 -2.71
CA THR A 136 15.20 14.27 -3.78
C THR A 136 16.20 15.26 -3.20
N ALA A 137 17.46 15.18 -3.64
CA ALA A 137 18.49 16.16 -3.25
C ALA A 137 18.04 17.58 -3.65
N GLY A 138 18.11 18.53 -2.71
CA GLY A 138 17.68 19.91 -2.92
C GLY A 138 16.21 20.19 -2.57
N VAL A 139 15.37 19.16 -2.39
CA VAL A 139 14.03 19.30 -1.83
C VAL A 139 14.08 19.03 -0.32
N GLN A 140 13.47 19.91 0.46
CA GLN A 140 13.34 19.76 1.90
C GLN A 140 11.88 19.80 2.30
N LEU A 141 11.50 18.91 3.21
CA LEU A 141 10.22 18.95 3.91
C LEU A 141 10.52 18.78 5.40
N THR A 142 10.05 19.71 6.20
CA THR A 142 10.26 19.74 7.64
C THR A 142 8.92 19.87 8.36
N VAL A 143 8.93 19.49 9.64
CA VAL A 143 7.83 19.70 10.58
C VAL A 143 8.41 20.48 11.76
N ASP A 144 7.64 21.41 12.31
CA ASP A 144 8.04 22.24 13.45
C ASP A 144 8.39 21.39 14.68
N ARG A 145 7.62 20.32 14.91
CA ARG A 145 7.85 19.33 15.98
C ARG A 145 7.61 17.93 15.46
N ALA A 146 8.64 17.09 15.55
CA ALA A 146 8.53 15.70 15.10
C ALA A 146 7.64 14.82 16.00
N VAL A 147 7.33 15.27 17.22
CA VAL A 147 6.48 14.54 18.16
C VAL A 147 5.55 15.54 18.86
N GLN A 148 4.24 15.30 18.82
CA GLN A 148 3.25 16.04 19.63
C GLN A 148 2.13 15.12 20.09
N THR A 149 1.46 15.52 21.16
CA THR A 149 0.26 14.84 21.65
C THR A 149 -0.97 15.19 20.81
N GLN A 150 -1.92 14.26 20.75
CA GLN A 150 -3.21 14.42 20.10
C GLN A 150 -3.91 15.73 20.53
N GLY A 151 -4.59 16.39 19.60
CA GLY A 151 -5.27 17.68 19.84
C GLY A 151 -4.38 18.92 19.63
N ASN A 152 -3.13 18.74 19.21
CA ASN A 152 -2.26 19.83 18.74
C ASN A 152 -2.20 19.88 17.21
N THR A 153 -1.68 20.98 16.68
CA THR A 153 -1.45 21.19 15.24
C THR A 153 0.03 21.00 14.92
N PHE A 154 0.33 20.20 13.90
CA PHE A 154 1.65 20.08 13.28
C PHE A 154 1.77 21.08 12.13
N THR A 155 2.89 21.80 12.06
CA THR A 155 3.14 22.76 10.98
C THR A 155 4.31 22.29 10.12
N PHE A 156 4.05 22.13 8.84
CA PHE A 156 5.00 21.62 7.85
C PHE A 156 5.48 22.74 6.94
N SER A 157 6.75 22.69 6.57
CA SER A 157 7.38 23.61 5.62
C SER A 157 8.15 22.83 4.57
N GLY A 158 7.85 23.09 3.30
CA GLY A 158 8.54 22.49 2.16
C GLY A 158 9.29 23.54 1.35
N SER A 159 10.44 23.17 0.77
CA SER A 159 11.22 24.03 -0.14
C SER A 159 11.98 23.21 -1.18
N GLY A 160 12.50 23.88 -2.21
CA GLY A 160 13.24 23.24 -3.31
C GLY A 160 12.37 22.89 -4.52
N TYR A 161 11.12 23.33 -4.53
CA TYR A 161 10.20 23.17 -5.64
C TYR A 161 10.40 24.27 -6.69
N LYS A 162 9.92 24.04 -7.92
CA LYS A 162 9.87 25.09 -8.95
C LYS A 162 8.85 26.17 -8.55
N PRO A 163 9.16 27.47 -8.71
CA PRO A 163 8.21 28.54 -8.44
C PRO A 163 6.88 28.34 -9.20
N GLY A 164 5.76 28.42 -8.50
CA GLY A 164 4.42 28.21 -9.08
C GLY A 164 4.08 26.76 -9.42
N GLU A 165 4.91 25.78 -9.07
CA GLU A 165 4.60 24.39 -9.38
C GLU A 165 3.51 23.82 -8.47
N ARG A 166 2.72 22.89 -9.03
CA ARG A 166 1.78 22.07 -8.27
C ARG A 166 2.55 21.00 -7.50
N VAL A 167 2.36 20.96 -6.18
CA VAL A 167 2.97 19.98 -5.27
C VAL A 167 1.85 19.10 -4.71
N ALA A 168 1.86 17.82 -5.06
CA ALA A 168 0.90 16.84 -4.55
C ALA A 168 1.32 16.33 -3.17
N LEU A 169 0.35 16.11 -2.28
CA LEU A 169 0.56 15.81 -0.88
C LEU A 169 -0.13 14.50 -0.49
N TRP A 170 0.61 13.62 0.20
CA TRP A 170 0.07 12.38 0.74
C TRP A 170 0.47 12.19 2.20
N LEU A 171 -0.46 11.72 3.01
CA LEU A 171 -0.23 11.38 4.41
C LEU A 171 -0.37 9.87 4.62
N ARG A 172 0.72 9.24 5.06
CA ARG A 172 0.71 7.85 5.53
C ARG A 172 0.37 7.81 7.01
N TYR A 173 -0.67 7.05 7.35
CA TYR A 173 -1.11 6.76 8.71
C TYR A 173 -0.27 5.66 9.37
N PRO A 174 -0.36 5.49 10.71
CA PRO A 174 0.36 4.44 11.43
C PRO A 174 0.06 3.01 10.97
N ASN A 175 -1.14 2.78 10.42
CA ASN A 175 -1.56 1.49 9.84
C ASN A 175 -1.11 1.32 8.37
N ASN A 176 -0.28 2.20 7.85
CA ASN A 176 0.17 2.29 6.45
C ASN A 176 -0.91 2.67 5.41
N ALA A 177 -2.14 3.01 5.83
CA ALA A 177 -3.09 3.63 4.92
C ALA A 177 -2.54 4.99 4.44
N VAL A 178 -2.84 5.36 3.20
CA VAL A 178 -2.39 6.63 2.61
C VAL A 178 -3.62 7.47 2.26
N ALA A 179 -3.67 8.70 2.76
CA ALA A 179 -4.64 9.69 2.32
C ALA A 179 -4.01 10.67 1.32
N ASP A 180 -4.79 11.02 0.31
CA ASP A 180 -4.51 12.14 -0.58
C ASP A 180 -4.95 13.44 0.12
N LEU A 181 -4.00 14.35 0.37
CA LEU A 181 -4.27 15.67 0.95
C LEU A 181 -4.46 16.76 -0.12
N GLY A 182 -4.44 16.38 -1.39
CA GLY A 182 -4.61 17.26 -2.53
C GLY A 182 -3.30 17.91 -2.98
N VAL A 183 -3.42 19.12 -3.52
CA VAL A 183 -2.33 19.84 -4.19
C VAL A 183 -2.17 21.24 -3.61
N GLN A 184 -0.93 21.62 -3.30
CA GLN A 184 -0.52 22.99 -2.99
C GLN A 184 0.20 23.62 -4.20
N ILE A 185 0.22 24.94 -4.29
CA ILE A 185 1.02 25.66 -5.28
C ILE A 185 2.24 26.23 -4.57
N ALA A 186 3.44 25.91 -5.05
CA ALA A 186 4.67 26.47 -4.53
C ALA A 186 4.73 27.98 -4.80
N ASP A 187 5.16 28.76 -3.81
CA ASP A 187 5.28 30.20 -3.94
C ASP A 187 6.39 30.63 -4.93
N GLY A 188 6.61 31.93 -5.08
CA GLY A 188 7.65 32.48 -5.96
C GLY A 188 9.09 32.06 -5.58
N GLN A 189 9.29 31.51 -4.38
CA GLN A 189 10.56 31.01 -3.86
C GLN A 189 10.62 29.47 -3.86
N GLY A 190 9.61 28.80 -4.41
CA GLY A 190 9.56 27.34 -4.45
C GLY A 190 9.22 26.70 -3.11
N ARG A 191 8.45 27.39 -2.25
CA ARG A 191 8.08 26.93 -0.91
C ARG A 191 6.61 26.57 -0.80
N ILE A 192 6.29 25.67 0.11
CA ILE A 192 4.93 25.32 0.51
C ILE A 192 4.83 25.28 2.04
N GLY A 193 3.63 25.54 2.57
CA GLY A 193 3.30 25.41 3.98
C GLY A 193 1.99 24.66 4.16
N LEU A 194 1.91 23.83 5.19
CA LEU A 194 0.71 23.07 5.54
C LEU A 194 0.59 22.95 7.06
N ALA A 195 -0.63 22.99 7.58
CA ALA A 195 -0.91 22.66 8.97
C ALA A 195 -1.86 21.45 9.03
N ILE A 196 -1.60 20.50 9.92
CA ILE A 196 -2.44 19.32 10.14
C ILE A 196 -2.82 19.24 11.61
N ASP A 197 -4.12 19.27 11.90
CA ASP A 197 -4.64 19.06 13.24
C ASP A 197 -4.65 17.57 13.59
N SER A 198 -4.10 17.23 14.75
CA SER A 198 -4.07 15.86 15.26
C SER A 198 -5.29 15.51 16.11
N ASN A 199 -6.36 16.29 16.08
CA ASN A 199 -7.56 15.99 16.86
C ASN A 199 -8.30 14.78 16.25
N GLY A 200 -8.55 13.73 17.06
CA GLY A 200 -9.29 12.55 16.61
C GLY A 200 -8.55 11.63 15.62
N VAL A 201 -7.29 11.90 15.29
CA VAL A 201 -6.48 10.99 14.44
C VAL A 201 -5.80 9.91 15.30
N PRO A 202 -5.55 8.70 14.75
CA PRO A 202 -4.87 7.63 15.48
C PRO A 202 -3.50 8.05 16.04
N VAL A 203 -3.15 7.53 17.22
CA VAL A 203 -1.79 7.66 17.74
C VAL A 203 -0.82 6.79 16.93
N GLY A 204 0.44 7.21 16.87
CA GLY A 204 1.51 6.49 16.21
C GLY A 204 2.29 7.34 15.20
N ARG A 205 3.04 6.64 14.34
CA ARG A 205 3.99 7.26 13.41
C ARG A 205 3.38 7.51 12.04
N TYR A 206 3.52 8.74 11.57
CA TYR A 206 3.05 9.23 10.29
C TYR A 206 4.21 9.57 9.37
N ALA A 207 3.94 9.62 8.07
CA ALA A 207 4.85 10.23 7.09
C ALA A 207 4.05 11.14 6.15
N LEU A 208 4.50 12.39 6.00
CA LEU A 208 4.00 13.31 4.99
C LEU A 208 4.96 13.31 3.79
N THR A 209 4.41 13.10 2.60
CA THR A 209 5.13 13.14 1.33
C THR A 209 4.62 14.31 0.51
N ALA A 210 5.53 15.10 -0.05
CA ALA A 210 5.24 16.20 -0.95
C ALA A 210 6.04 16.05 -2.25
N ARG A 211 5.35 15.95 -3.39
CA ARG A 211 5.96 15.74 -4.71
C ARG A 211 5.63 16.86 -5.68
N GLY A 212 6.66 17.54 -6.18
CA GLY A 212 6.53 18.50 -7.27
C GLY A 212 6.16 17.80 -8.57
N LEU A 213 5.02 18.17 -9.17
CA LEU A 213 4.52 17.52 -10.39
C LEU A 213 5.30 17.92 -11.64
N GLN A 214 6.09 19.00 -11.60
CA GLN A 214 6.88 19.49 -12.73
C GLN A 214 8.38 19.27 -12.53
N SER A 215 8.86 19.37 -11.28
CA SER A 215 10.25 19.07 -10.93
C SER A 215 10.50 17.58 -10.71
N GLY A 216 9.47 16.81 -10.36
CA GLY A 216 9.61 15.44 -9.86
C GLY A 216 10.21 15.36 -8.46
N GLY A 217 10.52 16.51 -7.85
CA GLY A 217 11.19 16.60 -6.56
C GLY A 217 10.31 16.11 -5.43
N ASN A 218 10.86 15.29 -4.55
CA ASN A 218 10.12 14.60 -3.50
C ASN A 218 10.68 14.94 -2.11
N GLY A 219 9.87 15.54 -1.26
CA GLY A 219 10.14 15.77 0.16
C GLY A 219 9.36 14.78 1.02
N ILE A 220 10.01 14.17 2.00
CA ILE A 220 9.38 13.25 2.95
C ILE A 220 9.80 13.66 4.36
N VAL A 221 8.83 13.75 5.27
CA VAL A 221 9.08 13.97 6.69
C VAL A 221 8.21 13.02 7.51
N GLU A 222 8.78 12.50 8.59
CA GLU A 222 8.07 11.63 9.53
C GLU A 222 7.80 12.38 10.82
N PHE A 223 6.65 12.11 11.44
CA PHE A 223 6.27 12.68 12.72
C PHE A 223 5.43 11.67 13.53
N GLU A 224 5.30 11.89 14.83
CA GLU A 224 4.61 10.99 15.76
C GLU A 224 3.52 11.73 16.52
N VAL A 225 2.31 11.18 16.49
CA VAL A 225 1.19 11.60 17.33
C VAL A 225 1.15 10.70 18.55
N GLN A 226 1.39 11.26 19.72
CA GLN A 226 1.27 10.57 21.00
C GLN A 226 -0.11 10.77 21.60
N VAL A 227 -0.48 9.91 22.56
CA VAL A 227 -1.72 10.06 23.32
C VAL A 227 -1.78 11.46 23.92
N GLY A 228 -2.87 12.17 23.66
CA GLY A 228 -3.04 13.55 24.10
C GLY A 228 -4.16 13.74 25.11
N ASP A 229 -3.83 14.60 26.08
CA ASP A 229 -4.74 15.27 26.99
C ASP A 229 -5.76 16.21 26.32
N ALA A 230 -6.87 15.72 25.76
CA ALA A 230 -7.86 16.63 25.13
C ALA A 230 -8.57 17.54 26.14
N LEU A 231 -8.61 17.18 27.43
CA LEU A 231 -9.15 18.04 28.47
C LEU A 231 -8.14 19.15 28.80
N ARG A 232 -8.58 20.40 28.76
CA ARG A 232 -7.82 21.56 29.24
C ARG A 232 -8.30 21.95 30.64
N PRO A 233 -7.78 21.33 31.72
CA PRO A 233 -8.25 21.64 33.06
C PRO A 233 -7.86 23.07 33.47
N ARG A 234 -8.74 23.74 34.23
CA ARG A 234 -8.49 25.06 34.84
C ARG A 234 -7.84 24.98 36.21
N GLY A 235 -7.48 23.78 36.66
CA GLY A 235 -6.73 23.56 37.89
C GLY A 235 -6.48 22.09 38.16
N THR A 236 -5.72 21.82 39.21
CA THR A 236 -5.40 20.47 39.67
C THR A 236 -6.22 20.10 40.89
N ALA A 237 -6.52 18.81 41.01
CA ALA A 237 -7.13 18.17 42.17
C ALA A 237 -6.30 16.93 42.54
N GLY A 238 -6.54 16.36 43.73
CA GLY A 238 -5.88 15.14 44.18
C GLY A 238 -6.73 13.90 43.83
N LEU A 239 -6.06 12.81 43.45
CA LEU A 239 -6.68 11.49 43.32
C LEU A 239 -5.70 10.44 43.85
N GLU A 240 -6.18 9.59 44.72
CA GLU A 240 -5.47 8.45 45.27
C GLU A 240 -6.26 7.17 44.99
N VAL A 241 -5.53 6.09 44.67
CA VAL A 241 -6.10 4.78 44.40
C VAL A 241 -5.49 3.79 45.38
N GLY A 242 -6.34 3.18 46.20
CA GLY A 242 -5.94 2.24 47.24
C GLY A 242 -6.54 0.86 47.01
N PRO A 243 -5.75 -0.23 47.08
CA PRO A 243 -4.28 -0.28 47.17
C PRO A 243 -3.59 0.19 45.87
N GLY A 244 -2.29 0.46 45.87
CA GLY A 244 -1.56 0.92 44.66
C GLY A 244 -1.44 -0.12 43.54
N SER A 245 -1.68 -1.39 43.85
CA SER A 245 -1.86 -2.48 42.88
C SER A 245 -2.68 -3.60 43.50
N SER A 246 -3.33 -4.42 42.67
CA SER A 246 -3.98 -5.66 43.11
C SER A 246 -4.10 -6.66 41.97
N GLN A 247 -4.54 -7.88 42.26
CA GLN A 247 -4.90 -8.86 41.23
C GLN A 247 -6.32 -8.61 40.72
N GLN A 248 -6.64 -9.08 39.52
CA GLN A 248 -8.04 -9.18 39.06
C GLN A 248 -8.93 -9.85 40.12
N ARG A 249 -10.22 -9.52 40.07
CA ARG A 249 -11.25 -9.87 41.06
C ARG A 249 -11.11 -9.15 42.40
N SER A 250 -10.55 -7.94 42.39
CA SER A 250 -10.38 -7.11 43.58
C SER A 250 -11.17 -5.81 43.48
N ALA A 251 -11.61 -5.30 44.63
CA ALA A 251 -12.14 -3.95 44.75
C ALA A 251 -10.99 -2.95 45.04
N VAL A 252 -11.07 -1.77 44.45
CA VAL A 252 -10.16 -0.64 44.69
C VAL A 252 -10.96 0.59 45.12
N SER A 253 -10.40 1.37 46.04
CA SER A 253 -10.98 2.62 46.51
C SER A 253 -10.32 3.79 45.79
N LEU A 254 -11.13 4.63 45.13
CA LEU A 254 -10.70 5.89 44.54
C LEU A 254 -11.10 7.02 45.49
N ARG A 255 -10.14 7.85 45.89
CA ARG A 255 -10.34 8.97 46.80
C ARG A 255 -9.84 10.25 46.16
N GLY A 256 -10.74 11.20 45.93
CA GLY A 256 -10.38 12.49 45.34
C GLY A 256 -10.54 13.65 46.30
N THR A 257 -9.75 14.70 46.12
CA THR A 257 -9.76 15.93 46.93
C THR A 257 -9.55 17.18 46.08
N GLY A 258 -9.97 18.34 46.58
CA GLY A 258 -9.74 19.63 45.90
C GLY A 258 -10.80 19.99 44.85
N PHE A 259 -11.96 19.35 44.88
CA PHE A 259 -13.13 19.69 44.05
C PHE A 259 -14.01 20.74 44.74
N LEU A 260 -14.94 21.36 44.02
CA LEU A 260 -15.93 22.27 44.61
C LEU A 260 -17.01 21.49 45.37
N PRO A 261 -17.48 21.99 46.54
CA PRO A 261 -18.57 21.35 47.27
C PRO A 261 -19.81 21.10 46.41
N GLY A 262 -20.33 19.87 46.45
CA GLY A 262 -21.51 19.46 45.69
C GLY A 262 -21.34 19.46 44.17
N GLU A 263 -20.11 19.48 43.63
CA GLU A 263 -19.90 19.37 42.19
C GLU A 263 -19.94 17.92 41.69
N VAL A 264 -20.45 17.74 40.47
CA VAL A 264 -20.41 16.46 39.77
C VAL A 264 -19.00 16.25 39.22
N ILE A 265 -18.45 15.09 39.51
CA ILE A 265 -17.12 14.65 39.10
C ILE A 265 -17.28 13.43 38.22
N THR A 266 -16.82 13.54 36.98
CA THR A 266 -16.83 12.45 36.01
C THR A 266 -15.55 11.64 36.16
N ILE A 267 -15.65 10.30 36.29
CA ILE A 267 -14.49 9.42 36.49
C ILE A 267 -14.31 8.50 35.28
N TRP A 268 -13.10 8.48 34.73
CA TRP A 268 -12.70 7.60 33.62
C TRP A 268 -11.49 6.73 33.99
N ALA A 269 -11.39 5.56 33.35
CA ALA A 269 -10.20 4.73 33.33
C ALA A 269 -9.60 4.71 31.92
N THR A 270 -8.31 5.00 31.82
CA THR A 270 -7.50 4.65 30.64
C THR A 270 -6.87 3.28 30.89
N ARG A 271 -7.25 2.30 30.08
CA ARG A 271 -6.83 0.90 30.17
C ARG A 271 -5.42 0.68 29.58
N PRO A 272 -4.79 -0.48 29.77
CA PRO A 272 -3.44 -0.78 29.26
C PRO A 272 -3.31 -0.72 27.73
N ASP A 273 -4.41 -0.89 27.00
CA ASP A 273 -4.49 -0.76 25.54
C ASP A 273 -4.78 0.67 25.07
N TYR A 274 -4.75 1.64 25.99
CA TYR A 274 -5.08 3.05 25.79
C TYR A 274 -6.55 3.34 25.44
N SER A 275 -7.43 2.34 25.48
CA SER A 275 -8.88 2.60 25.43
C SER A 275 -9.33 3.30 26.72
N THR A 276 -10.34 4.16 26.60
CA THR A 276 -10.93 4.87 27.73
C THR A 276 -12.30 4.28 28.06
N GLU A 277 -12.60 4.19 29.35
CA GLU A 277 -13.86 3.69 29.88
C GLU A 277 -14.42 4.70 30.88
N TRP A 278 -15.69 5.05 30.72
CA TRP A 278 -16.41 5.82 31.74
C TRP A 278 -16.81 4.91 32.89
N LEU A 279 -16.36 5.26 34.09
CA LEU A 279 -16.63 4.50 35.31
C LEU A 279 -17.87 4.99 36.06
N GLY A 280 -18.31 6.21 35.77
CA GLY A 280 -19.47 6.82 36.41
C GLY A 280 -19.18 8.24 36.90
N ASP A 281 -20.22 8.81 37.52
CA ASP A 281 -20.19 10.14 38.09
C ASP A 281 -20.38 10.06 39.61
N VAL A 282 -19.66 10.91 40.34
CA VAL A 282 -19.80 11.06 41.79
C VAL A 282 -20.04 12.52 42.14
N THR A 283 -20.61 12.79 43.31
CA THR A 283 -20.80 14.17 43.80
C THR A 283 -19.81 14.44 44.92
N ALA A 284 -19.09 15.57 44.83
CA ALA A 284 -18.19 16.01 45.87
C ALA A 284 -18.94 16.32 47.16
N ALA A 285 -18.38 15.88 48.29
CA ALA A 285 -18.85 16.23 49.63
C ALA A 285 -18.64 17.72 49.93
N ALA A 286 -19.14 18.17 51.09
CA ALA A 286 -19.08 19.57 51.50
C ALA A 286 -17.64 20.12 51.64
N ASP A 287 -16.67 19.24 51.87
CA ASP A 287 -15.24 19.56 51.95
C ASP A 287 -14.50 19.44 50.60
N GLY A 288 -15.22 19.14 49.50
CA GLY A 288 -14.64 18.99 48.17
C GLY A 288 -13.95 17.64 47.93
N SER A 289 -14.20 16.64 48.79
CA SER A 289 -13.70 15.28 48.62
C SER A 289 -14.72 14.34 47.99
N PHE A 290 -14.28 13.19 47.49
CA PHE A 290 -15.15 12.06 47.19
C PHE A 290 -14.46 10.73 47.49
N THR A 291 -15.24 9.68 47.68
CA THR A 291 -14.74 8.30 47.72
C THR A 291 -15.70 7.39 46.97
N THR A 292 -15.17 6.52 46.12
CA THR A 292 -15.94 5.49 45.44
C THR A 292 -15.15 4.19 45.36
N GLU A 293 -15.85 3.08 45.21
CA GLU A 293 -15.26 1.76 45.05
C GLU A 293 -15.47 1.27 43.62
N LEU A 294 -14.44 0.64 43.06
CA LEU A 294 -14.47 0.04 41.74
C LEU A 294 -14.05 -1.43 41.85
N TYR A 295 -14.85 -2.33 41.29
CA TYR A 295 -14.49 -3.74 41.17
C TYR A 295 -13.84 -4.03 39.83
N LEU A 296 -12.62 -4.56 39.84
CA LEU A 296 -11.88 -4.94 38.64
C LEU A 296 -11.95 -6.46 38.47
N SER A 297 -12.75 -6.92 37.49
CA SER A 297 -13.02 -8.34 37.21
C SER A 297 -11.93 -9.02 36.38
N GLU A 298 -12.07 -10.32 36.11
CA GLU A 298 -11.21 -11.05 35.16
C GLU A 298 -11.30 -10.56 33.70
N GLN A 299 -12.35 -9.82 33.34
CA GLN A 299 -12.51 -9.26 32.00
C GLN A 299 -11.68 -7.99 31.79
N ASN A 300 -11.29 -7.33 32.89
CA ASN A 300 -10.49 -6.11 32.81
C ASN A 300 -9.03 -6.48 32.48
N PRO A 301 -8.45 -5.98 31.38
CA PRO A 301 -7.10 -6.37 30.95
C PRO A 301 -6.06 -6.07 32.04
N ALA A 302 -5.18 -7.02 32.33
CA ALA A 302 -4.07 -6.78 33.25
C ALA A 302 -3.07 -5.77 32.65
N GLY A 303 -2.46 -4.95 33.50
CA GLY A 303 -1.49 -3.93 33.10
C GLY A 303 -1.66 -2.62 33.85
N ARG A 304 -1.09 -1.55 33.28
CA ARG A 304 -1.11 -0.20 33.84
C ARG A 304 -2.39 0.53 33.45
N TYR A 305 -3.06 1.09 34.44
CA TYR A 305 -4.25 1.93 34.32
C TYR A 305 -3.92 3.34 34.77
N ALA A 306 -4.51 4.33 34.10
CA ALA A 306 -4.60 5.69 34.63
C ALA A 306 -6.06 6.02 34.92
N PHE A 307 -6.41 6.23 36.19
CA PHE A 307 -7.72 6.74 36.58
C PHE A 307 -7.69 8.27 36.56
N SER A 308 -8.74 8.87 36.03
CA SER A 308 -8.88 10.32 35.97
C SER A 308 -10.23 10.76 36.50
N ALA A 309 -10.24 11.89 37.20
CA ALA A 309 -11.44 12.52 37.74
C ALA A 309 -11.48 13.98 37.28
N TYR A 310 -12.62 14.42 36.73
CA TYR A 310 -12.82 15.77 36.21
C TYR A 310 -14.03 16.43 36.85
N GLY A 311 -13.82 17.59 37.47
CA GLY A 311 -14.89 18.38 38.07
C GLY A 311 -15.64 19.19 37.00
N ASN A 312 -16.92 18.91 36.80
CA ASN A 312 -17.69 19.49 35.68
C ASN A 312 -17.99 20.99 35.85
N ARG A 313 -17.80 21.55 37.05
CA ARG A 313 -17.97 22.98 37.32
C ARG A 313 -16.65 23.70 37.54
N SER A 314 -15.77 23.12 38.35
CA SER A 314 -14.44 23.67 38.62
C SER A 314 -13.47 23.55 37.45
N GLU A 315 -13.76 22.63 36.52
CA GLU A 315 -12.87 22.20 35.44
C GLU A 315 -11.50 21.72 35.97
N ARG A 316 -11.44 21.31 37.25
CA ARG A 316 -10.22 20.74 37.86
C ARG A 316 -10.10 19.27 37.50
N ARG A 317 -8.86 18.81 37.34
CA ARG A 317 -8.54 17.42 37.02
C ARG A 317 -7.58 16.80 38.02
N ALA A 318 -7.83 15.54 38.34
CA ALA A 318 -6.92 14.68 39.08
C ALA A 318 -6.66 13.39 38.29
N VAL A 319 -5.45 12.84 38.39
CA VAL A 319 -5.05 11.58 37.73
C VAL A 319 -4.24 10.75 38.71
N ALA A 320 -4.49 9.45 38.73
CA ALA A 320 -3.75 8.47 39.54
C ALA A 320 -3.44 7.22 38.71
N GLU A 321 -2.23 6.69 38.88
CA GLU A 321 -1.77 5.49 38.19
C GLU A 321 -1.99 4.26 39.07
N TYR A 322 -2.31 3.13 38.44
CA TYR A 322 -2.64 1.90 39.13
C TYR A 322 -2.19 0.68 38.30
N THR A 323 -1.68 -0.37 38.93
CA THR A 323 -1.31 -1.61 38.23
C THR A 323 -2.25 -2.75 38.61
N LEU A 324 -2.95 -3.31 37.61
CA LEU A 324 -3.75 -4.52 37.76
C LEU A 324 -2.93 -5.74 37.33
N LEU A 325 -2.73 -6.68 38.24
CA LEU A 325 -2.04 -7.94 37.98
C LEU A 325 -3.05 -9.01 37.50
N PRO A 326 -2.62 -9.98 36.67
CA PRO A 326 -3.48 -11.11 36.31
C PRO A 326 -4.01 -11.84 37.54
N GLY A 327 -5.28 -12.23 37.50
CA GLY A 327 -5.88 -13.11 38.48
C GLY A 327 -5.32 -14.53 38.37
N ARG A 328 -5.35 -15.28 39.47
CA ARG A 328 -5.14 -16.73 39.45
C ARG A 328 -6.45 -17.47 39.21
#